data_AF-A0A3C0G378-F1
#
_entry.id   AF-A0A3C0G378-F1
#
_cell.length_a   1.000
_cell.length_b   1.000
_cell.length_c   1.000
_cell.angle_alpha   90.00
_cell.angle_beta   90.00
_cell.angle_gamma   90.00
#
_symmetry.space_group_name_H-M   'P 1'
#
loop_
_entity.id
_entity.type
_entity.pdbx_description
1 polymer ?
#
loop_
_entity_poly.entity_id
_entity_poly.type
_entity_poly.pdbx_seq_one_letter_code
_entity_poly.pdbx_strand_id
1 'polypeptide(L)' 'MKNIAVIGYGVIGKRVADAINLQDDMKLSGACDIISD' A
#
# COMPACT_ATOMS: atom_id res chain seq x y z
N MET A 1 -10.06 -6.83 -10.96
CA MET A 1 -9.80 -6.28 -9.62
C MET A 1 -8.71 -7.09 -8.94
N LYS A 2 -7.53 -6.53 -8.75
CA LYS A 2 -6.39 -7.17 -8.07
C LYS A 2 -6.30 -6.67 -6.62
N ASN A 3 -6.16 -7.59 -5.68
CA ASN A 3 -6.01 -7.28 -4.26
C ASN A 3 -4.52 -7.13 -3.94
N ILE A 4 -4.11 -5.93 -3.54
CA ILE A 4 -2.70 -5.59 -3.29
C ILE A 4 -2.48 -5.36 -1.80
N ALA A 5 -1.39 -5.91 -1.26
CA ALA A 5 -0.89 -5.61 0.07
C ALA A 5 0.42 -4.81 -0.04
N VAL A 6 0.62 -3.84 0.85
CA VAL A 6 1.87 -3.06 0.95
C VAL A 6 2.64 -3.50 2.19
N ILE A 7 3.83 -4.04 1.99
CA ILE A 7 4.75 -4.45 3.07
C ILE A 7 5.87 -3.40 3.18
N GLY A 8 5.92 -2.67 4.29
CA GLY A 8 6.81 -1.53 4.50
C GLY A 8 6.10 -0.20 4.20
N TYR A 9 5.25 0.24 5.12
CA TYR A 9 4.45 1.46 5.01
C TYR A 9 5.20 2.76 5.39
N GLY A 10 6.50 2.80 5.06
CA GLY A 10 7.34 3.98 5.20
C GLY A 10 7.05 5.05 4.14
N VAL A 11 8.03 5.91 3.89
CA VAL A 11 7.90 7.08 3.01
C VAL A 11 7.46 6.69 1.58
N ILE A 12 7.97 5.59 1.02
CA ILE A 12 7.56 5.08 -0.30
C ILE A 12 6.27 4.28 -0.20
N GLY A 13 6.12 3.41 0.80
CA GLY A 13 4.94 2.57 0.96
C GLY A 13 3.63 3.37 1.03
N LYS A 14 3.63 4.52 1.71
CA LYS A 14 2.49 5.45 1.74
C LYS A 14 2.08 5.90 0.34
N ARG A 15 3.04 6.37 -0.46
CA ARG A 15 2.80 6.83 -1.84
C ARG A 15 2.32 5.70 -2.75
N VAL A 16 2.84 4.49 -2.55
CA VAL A 16 2.40 3.30 -3.31
C VAL A 16 0.96 2.94 -2.97
N ALA A 17 0.57 2.97 -1.69
CA ALA A 17 -0.82 2.75 -1.29
C ALA A 17 -1.78 3.78 -1.86
N ASP A 18 -1.38 5.06 -1.89
CA ASP A 18 -2.15 6.12 -2.55
C ASP A 18 -2.31 5.83 -4.05
N ALA A 19 -1.22 5.45 -4.73
CA ALA A 19 -1.25 5.11 -6.15
C ALA A 19 -2.15 3.90 -6.46
N ILE A 20 -2.15 2.87 -5.61
CA ILE A 20 -3.04 1.69 -5.74
C ILE A 20 -4.50 2.12 -5.72
N ASN A 21 -4.88 3.06 -4.85
CA ASN A 21 -6.26 3.54 -4.74
C ASN A 21 -6.72 4.37 -5.95
N LEU A 22 -5.79 4.85 -6.78
CA LEU A 22 -6.10 5.60 -8.01
C LEU A 22 -6.32 4.70 -9.23
N GLN A 23 -6.05 3.40 -9.14
CA GLN A 23 -6.16 2.50 -10.28
C GLN A 23 -7.52 1.81 -10.31
N ASP A 24 -8.19 1.84 -11.47
CA ASP A 24 -9.50 1.21 -11.66
C ASP A 24 -9.45 -0.34 -11.58
N ASP A 25 -8.27 -0.94 -11.76
CA ASP A 25 -8.08 -2.40 -11.72
C ASP A 25 -7.54 -2.94 -10.39
N MET A 26 -7.29 -2.08 -9.40
CA MET A 26 -6.64 -2.45 -8.13
C MET A 26 -7.47 -2.07 -6.90
N LYS A 27 -7.21 -2.80 -5.81
CA LYS A 27 -7.75 -2.52 -4.48
C LYS A 27 -6.69 -2.76 -3.42
N LEU A 28 -6.44 -1.75 -2.58
CA LEU A 28 -5.59 -1.91 -1.40
C LEU A 28 -6.31 -2.79 -0.37
N SER A 29 -5.73 -3.96 -0.09
CA SER A 29 -6.27 -4.94 0.87
C SER A 29 -5.71 -4.76 2.27
N GLY A 30 -4.51 -4.17 2.39
CA GLY A 30 -3.90 -3.87 3.68
C GLY A 30 -2.49 -3.32 3.51
N ALA A 31 -1.98 -2.69 4.57
CA ALA A 31 -0.60 -2.25 4.67
C ALA A 31 -0.05 -2.63 6.04
N CYS A 32 1.24 -2.95 6.10
CA CYS A 32 1.94 -3.15 7.37
C CYS A 32 3.32 -2.48 7.35
N ASP A 33 3.82 -2.20 8.54
CA ASP A 33 5.18 -1.71 8.75
C ASP A 33 5.71 -2.24 10.07
N ILE A 34 7.04 -2.25 10.21
CA ILE A 34 7.67 -2.51 11.50
C ILE A 34 8.02 -1.15 12.08
N ILE A 35 7.37 -0.79 13.20
CA ILE A 35 7.74 0.40 13.94
C ILE A 35 8.96 0.02 14.80
N SER A 36 10.16 0.29 14.30
CA SER A 36 11.37 0.34 15.11
C SER A 36 11.86 1.78 15.08
N ASP A 37 12.08 2.34 16.27
CA ASP A 37 12.71 3.65 16.47
C ASP A 37 14.13 3.66 15.88
#